data_AF-A0A2K5D6C6-F1
#
_entry.id   AF-A0A2K5D6C6-F1
#
_cell.length_a   1.000
_cell.length_b   1.000
_cell.length_c   1.000
_cell.angle_alpha   90.00
_cell.angle_beta   90.00
_cell.angle_gamma   90.00
#
_symmetry.space_group_name_H-M   'P 1'
#
loop_
_entity.id
_entity.type
_entity.pdbx_description
1 polymer ?
#
loop_
_entity_poly.entity_id
_entity_poly.type
_entity_poly.pdbx_seq_one_letter_code
_entity_poly.pdbx_strand_id
1 'polypeptide(L)' 'MQNPRQYKIPDCQVLANGLDNKLSEDLERLKKIRAHRGLRHFWGLRVRGQHTNTTGRHGRTMGVSKKK' A
#
# COMPACT_ATOMS: atom_id res chain seq x y z
N MET A 1 24.49 16.54 0.98
CA MET A 1 23.46 15.62 0.43
C MET A 1 23.56 14.32 1.22
N GLN A 2 22.61 14.03 2.11
CA GLN A 2 22.70 12.85 3.00
C GLN A 2 22.63 11.56 2.18
N ASN A 3 23.60 10.66 2.37
CA ASN A 3 23.74 9.42 1.60
C ASN A 3 22.55 8.47 1.87
N PRO A 4 21.77 8.05 0.87
CA PRO A 4 20.53 7.29 1.06
C PRO A 4 20.72 5.88 1.65
N ARG A 5 21.95 5.37 1.73
CA ARG A 5 22.28 4.06 2.34
C ARG A 5 22.57 4.12 3.85
N GLN A 6 22.53 5.30 4.48
CA GLN A 6 23.00 5.48 5.86
C GLN A 6 21.95 5.22 6.95
N TYR A 7 20.73 4.79 6.60
CA TYR A 7 19.81 4.21 7.58
C TYR A 7 20.12 2.72 7.71
N LYS A 8 21.24 2.39 8.38
CA LYS A 8 21.53 1.01 8.76
C LYS A 8 20.57 0.64 9.89
N ILE A 9 19.42 0.10 9.50
CA ILE A 9 18.43 -0.46 10.42
C ILE A 9 19.11 -1.68 11.08
N PRO A 10 19.15 -1.80 12.41
CA PRO A 10 19.66 -2.99 13.08
C PRO A 10 18.83 -4.21 12.67
N ASP A 11 19.45 -5.40 12.65
CA ASP A 11 18.78 -6.63 12.25
C ASP A 11 17.64 -6.95 13.24
N CYS A 12 16.41 -6.62 12.86
CA CYS A 12 15.20 -6.86 13.64
C CYS A 12 14.41 -8.01 13.01
N GLN A 13 14.32 -9.14 13.71
CA GLN A 13 13.39 -10.21 13.35
C GLN A 13 12.07 -10.02 14.09
N VAL A 14 11.01 -9.73 13.34
CA VAL A 14 9.66 -9.57 13.90
C VAL A 14 8.97 -10.94 13.93
N LEU A 15 8.52 -11.37 15.11
CA LEU A 15 7.72 -12.59 15.28
C LEU A 15 6.29 -12.39 14.77
N ALA A 16 5.58 -13.47 14.42
CA ALA A 16 4.28 -13.43 13.74
C ALA A 16 3.29 -12.41 14.33
N ASN A 17 3.08 -12.44 15.64
CA ASN A 17 2.13 -11.56 16.33
C ASN A 17 2.52 -10.06 16.31
N GLY A 18 3.80 -9.75 16.08
CA GLY A 18 4.30 -8.38 15.98
C GLY A 18 4.25 -7.82 14.56
N LEU A 19 4.09 -8.69 13.54
CA LEU A 19 4.18 -8.28 12.14
C LEU A 19 2.99 -7.41 11.73
N ASP A 20 1.77 -7.83 12.08
CA ASP A 20 0.54 -7.10 11.74
C ASP A 20 0.48 -5.73 12.42
N ASN A 21 0.91 -5.68 13.69
CA ASN A 21 1.01 -4.43 14.44
C ASN A 21 2.00 -3.46 13.80
N LYS A 22 3.18 -3.96 13.41
CA LYS A 22 4.22 -3.16 12.75
C LYS A 22 3.74 -2.59 11.42
N LEU A 23 3.08 -3.40 10.60
CA LEU A 23 2.52 -2.98 9.31
C LEU A 23 1.42 -1.94 9.48
N SER A 24 0.53 -2.14 10.45
CA SER A 24 -0.57 -1.21 10.74
C SER A 24 -0.04 0.15 11.20
N GLU A 25 0.93 0.16 12.13
CA GLU A 25 1.57 1.37 12.63
C GLU A 25 2.24 2.18 11.51
N ASP A 26 2.99 1.51 10.61
CA ASP A 26 3.63 2.17 9.47
C ASP A 26 2.61 2.76 8.49
N LEU A 27 1.50 2.06 8.22
CA LEU A 27 0.44 2.55 7.35
C LEU A 27 -0.31 3.74 7.96
N GLU A 28 -0.58 3.73 9.26
CA GLU A 28 -1.21 4.84 9.97
C GLU A 28 -0.32 6.08 9.99
N ARG A 29 0.99 5.89 10.23
CA ARG A 29 1.98 6.96 10.15
C ARG A 29 1.97 7.62 8.77
N LEU A 30 1.94 6.82 7.70
CA LEU A 30 1.89 7.33 6.32
C LEU A 30 0.58 8.05 5.99
N LYS A 31 -0.56 7.59 6.52
CA LYS A 31 -1.86 8.25 6.38
C LYS A 31 -1.85 9.62 7.07
N LYS A 32 -1.29 9.72 8.28
CA LYS A 32 -1.20 10.96 9.07
C LYS A 32 -0.35 12.04 8.39
N ILE A 33 0.78 11.65 7.80
CA ILE A 33 1.66 12.55 7.03
C ILE A 33 1.05 12.93 5.66
N ARG A 34 -0.05 12.28 5.25
CA ARG A 34 -0.70 12.44 3.94
C ARG A 34 0.23 12.16 2.77
N ALA A 35 1.17 11.22 2.95
CA ALA A 35 2.03 10.77 1.86
C ALA A 35 1.20 10.06 0.79
N HIS A 36 1.58 10.20 -0.49
CA HIS A 36 0.89 9.54 -1.61
C HIS A 36 0.72 8.03 -1.41
N ARG A 37 1.74 7.38 -0.84
CA ARG A 37 1.71 5.96 -0.44
C ARG A 37 0.56 5.67 0.54
N GLY A 38 0.43 6.49 1.60
CA GLY A 38 -0.59 6.35 2.64
C GLY A 38 -2.00 6.62 2.12
N LEU A 39 -2.18 7.66 1.30
CA LEU A 39 -3.46 7.98 0.67
C LEU A 39 -3.95 6.86 -0.24
N ARG A 40 -3.06 6.25 -1.03
CA ARG A 40 -3.42 5.08 -1.86
C ARG A 40 -3.84 3.88 -1.02
N HIS A 41 -3.14 3.61 0.08
CA HIS A 41 -3.54 2.56 1.02
C HIS A 41 -4.90 2.86 1.68
N PHE A 42 -5.21 4.12 1.96
CA PHE A 42 -6.52 4.52 2.47
C PHE A 42 -7.64 4.29 1.44
N TRP A 43 -7.40 4.57 0.15
CA TRP A 43 -8.36 4.34 -0.92
C TRP A 43 -8.39 2.90 -1.46
N GLY A 44 -7.58 1.99 -0.93
CA GLY A 44 -7.49 0.60 -1.43
C GLY A 44 -6.88 0.49 -2.84
N LEU A 45 -6.15 1.50 -3.30
CA LEU A 45 -5.51 1.50 -4.61
C LEU A 45 -4.11 0.88 -4.55
N ARG A 46 -3.68 0.30 -5.67
CA ARG A 46 -2.31 -0.21 -5.82
C ARG A 46 -1.29 0.93 -5.72
N VAL A 47 -0.23 0.68 -4.96
CA VAL A 47 0.72 1.72 -4.51
C VAL A 47 1.97 1.86 -5.39
N ARG A 48 2.42 0.78 -6.04
CA ARG A 48 3.68 0.75 -6.82
C ARG A 48 3.57 1.29 -8.26
N GLY A 49 2.69 2.26 -8.52
CA GLY A 49 2.56 2.86 -9.85
C GLY A 49 1.97 1.95 -10.93
N GLN A 50 1.14 0.99 -10.53
CA GLN A 50 0.47 0.08 -11.48
C GLN A 50 -0.61 0.83 -12.27
N HIS A 51 -0.74 0.53 -13.56
CA HIS A 51 -1.84 1.01 -14.39
C HIS A 51 -3.16 0.38 -13.91
N THR A 52 -4.04 1.21 -13.37
CA THR A 52 -5.32 0.77 -12.77
C THR A 52 -6.53 1.00 -13.67
N ASN A 53 -6.30 1.49 -14.90
CA ASN A 53 -7.36 1.69 -15.89
C ASN A 53 -8.08 0.38 -16.22
N THR A 54 -7.31 -0.66 -16.53
CA THR A 54 -7.80 -1.99 -16.96
C THR A 54 -7.47 -3.10 -15.97
N THR A 55 -6.37 -2.99 -15.21
CA THR A 55 -5.86 -4.07 -14.36
C THR A 55 -6.31 -3.93 -12.90
N GLY A 56 -6.66 -5.04 -12.27
CA GLY A 56 -7.00 -5.09 -10.84
C GLY A 56 -8.40 -4.58 -10.49
N ARG A 57 -9.31 -4.56 -11.48
CA ARG A 57 -10.74 -4.32 -11.25
C ARG A 57 -11.36 -5.53 -10.54
N HIS A 58 -12.18 -5.27 -9.53
CA HIS A 58 -13.12 -6.21 -8.95
C HIS A 58 -14.52 -5.58 -9.06
N GLY A 59 -15.52 -6.37 -9.45
CA GLY A 59 -16.89 -5.88 -9.73
C GLY A 59 -17.33 -6.09 -11.19
N ARG A 60 -18.40 -5.41 -11.62
CA ARG A 60 -18.95 -5.53 -12.98
C ARG A 60 -17.94 -5.03 -14.02
N THR A 61 -17.72 -5.83 -15.06
CA THR A 61 -16.97 -5.43 -16.25
C THR A 61 -17.71 -4.27 -16.93
N MET A 62 -17.00 -3.16 -17.16
CA MET A 62 -17.54 -2.02 -17.91
C MET A 62 -17.92 -2.49 -19.31
N GLY A 63 -19.12 -2.15 -19.78
CA GLY A 63 -19.57 -2.45 -21.13
C GLY A 63 -20.08 -3.88 -21.37
N VAL A 64 -20.18 -4.73 -20.34
CA VAL A 64 -20.78 -6.08 -20.47
C VAL A 64 -22.09 -6.11 -19.70
N SER A 65 -23.21 -6.03 -20.42
CA SER A 65 -24.54 -6.38 -19.90
C SER A 65 -24.72 -7.90 -20.01
N LYS A 66 -24.80 -8.60 -18.87
CA LYS A 66 -25.39 -9.95 -18.89
C LYS A 66 -26.86 -9.78 -19.26
N LYS A 67 -27.27 -10.35 -20.38
CA LYS A 67 -28.69 -10.49 -20.71
C LYS A 67 -29.32 -11.34 -19.59
N LYS A 68 -30.44 -10.86 -19.05
CA LYS A 68 -31.17 -11.54 -17.98
C LYS A 68 -31.76 -12.83 -18.49
#